data_AF-A0A1N7IGJ3-F1
#
_entry.id   AF-A0A1N7IGJ3-F1
#
_cell.length_a   1.000
_cell.length_b   1.000
_cell.length_c   1.000
_cell.angle_alpha   90.00
_cell.angle_beta   90.00
_cell.angle_gamma   90.00
#
_symmetry.space_group_name_H-M   'P 1'
#
loop_
_entity.id
_entity.type
_entity.pdbx_description
1 polymer ?
#
loop_
_entity_poly.entity_id
_entity_poly.type
_entity_poly.pdbx_seq_one_letter_code
_entity_poly.pdbx_strand_id
1 'polypeptide(L)'
;MNYPDCLLPQSNYKSIITDITPYFLIRHFVIKNGLNDVLDDNGELKAQIIGQENQLPDLSTSLYGIYKEEHIKYVIINSFYLDNWKGDETIPNELINNDDFFIKEERSFWSTAILLLHNIDVKINGEAIARCEVNHSPINGNYWHFSLNWYMYKERKYWHKDYDNISITKILKKSIRDFIKINSNISTPLNTVIEESIYKI
;
A
#
# COMPACT_ATOMS: atom_id res chain seq x y z
N MET A 1 -20.91 8.76 12.75
CA MET A 1 -20.41 7.72 11.83
C MET A 1 -19.11 7.27 12.43
N ASN A 2 -18.85 5.97 12.55
CA ASN A 2 -17.68 5.50 13.29
C ASN A 2 -16.61 5.04 12.30
N TYR A 3 -15.34 5.21 12.66
CA TYR A 3 -14.25 4.59 11.92
C TYR A 3 -14.36 3.06 12.01
N PRO A 4 -13.98 2.28 10.97
CA PRO A 4 -14.13 0.83 11.02
C PRO A 4 -13.15 0.19 12.02
N ASP A 5 -13.66 -0.38 13.11
CA ASP A 5 -12.85 -1.05 14.13
C ASP A 5 -11.99 -2.18 13.58
N CYS A 6 -12.45 -2.83 12.51
CA CYS A 6 -11.71 -3.92 11.86
C CYS A 6 -10.37 -3.46 11.25
N LEU A 7 -10.17 -2.16 11.05
CA LEU A 7 -8.91 -1.60 10.54
C LEU A 7 -7.93 -1.27 11.67
N LEU A 8 -8.39 -1.09 12.91
CA LEU A 8 -7.53 -0.72 14.02
C LEU A 8 -6.73 -1.95 14.50
N PRO A 9 -5.55 -1.77 15.11
CA PRO A 9 -4.89 -2.84 15.85
C PRO A 9 -5.86 -3.44 16.88
N GLN A 10 -5.93 -4.78 16.96
CA GLN A 10 -6.78 -5.49 17.93
C GLN A 10 -5.97 -6.55 18.67
N SER A 11 -6.41 -6.91 19.88
CA SER A 11 -5.75 -7.92 20.74
C SER A 11 -5.76 -9.32 20.14
N ASN A 12 -6.77 -9.63 19.34
CA ASN A 12 -6.90 -10.90 18.66
C ASN A 12 -6.20 -10.91 17.31
N TYR A 13 -5.63 -9.80 16.83
CA TYR A 13 -4.86 -9.79 15.59
C TYR A 13 -3.45 -10.32 15.83
N LYS A 14 -2.93 -11.07 14.86
CA LYS A 14 -1.53 -11.51 14.84
C LYS A 14 -0.85 -11.04 13.57
N SER A 15 0.46 -10.86 13.65
CA SER A 15 1.29 -10.59 12.47
C SER A 15 1.10 -11.70 11.45
N ILE A 16 0.90 -11.31 10.18
CA ILE A 16 0.72 -12.27 9.10
C ILE A 16 2.10 -12.84 8.76
N ILE A 17 2.36 -14.05 9.25
CA ILE A 17 3.59 -14.83 8.96
C ILE A 17 3.39 -15.86 7.84
N THR A 18 2.15 -16.07 7.42
CA THR A 18 1.77 -16.94 6.30
C THR A 18 2.10 -16.27 4.96
N ASP A 19 2.33 -17.07 3.92
CA ASP A 19 2.53 -16.56 2.57
C ASP A 19 1.30 -15.77 2.09
N ILE A 20 1.50 -14.46 1.88
CA ILE A 20 0.47 -13.53 1.38
C ILE A 20 0.50 -13.36 -0.14
N THR A 21 1.44 -14.02 -0.83
CA THR A 21 1.59 -13.99 -2.29
C THR A 21 0.27 -14.19 -3.06
N PRO A 22 -0.66 -15.06 -2.62
CA PRO A 22 -1.94 -15.26 -3.32
C PRO A 22 -2.93 -14.10 -3.24
N TYR A 23 -2.71 -13.12 -2.35
CA TYR A 23 -3.67 -12.04 -2.09
C TYR A 23 -3.39 -10.78 -2.90
N PHE A 24 -4.19 -9.74 -2.66
CA PHE A 24 -4.15 -8.49 -3.38
C PHE A 24 -3.90 -7.32 -2.44
N LEU A 25 -3.21 -6.30 -2.95
CA LEU A 25 -3.10 -5.00 -2.31
C LEU A 25 -4.00 -4.01 -3.03
N ILE A 26 -4.50 -3.03 -2.28
CA ILE A 26 -5.13 -1.84 -2.83
C ILE A 26 -4.42 -0.58 -2.36
N ARG A 27 -4.44 0.43 -3.22
CA ARG A 27 -4.04 1.80 -2.86
C ARG A 27 -5.11 2.76 -3.32
N HIS A 28 -5.55 3.60 -2.40
CA HIS A 28 -6.53 4.62 -2.70
C HIS A 28 -5.88 5.86 -3.35
N PHE A 29 -6.67 6.58 -4.15
CA PHE A 29 -6.34 7.87 -4.72
C PHE A 29 -7.59 8.75 -4.78
N VAL A 30 -7.40 10.04 -5.03
CA VAL A 30 -8.50 11.01 -5.18
C VAL A 30 -8.75 11.26 -6.66
N ILE A 31 -9.99 11.09 -7.11
CA ILE A 31 -10.41 11.48 -8.45
C ILE A 31 -10.61 13.01 -8.46
N LYS A 32 -9.79 13.73 -9.24
CA LYS A 32 -9.91 15.20 -9.35
C LYS A 32 -10.86 15.62 -10.47
N ASN A 33 -10.73 15.01 -11.66
CA ASN A 33 -11.45 15.42 -12.87
C ASN A 33 -12.16 14.23 -13.56
N GLY A 34 -12.82 13.36 -12.80
CA GLY A 34 -13.49 12.16 -13.32
C GLY A 34 -12.54 11.01 -13.69
N LEU A 35 -13.11 9.88 -14.13
CA LEU A 35 -12.36 8.64 -14.41
C LEU A 35 -11.33 8.78 -15.55
N ASN A 36 -11.56 9.69 -16.50
CA ASN A 36 -10.61 10.01 -17.58
C ASN A 36 -9.31 10.62 -17.04
N ASP A 37 -9.28 11.04 -15.77
CA ASP A 37 -8.07 11.52 -15.13
C ASP A 37 -7.23 10.41 -14.49
N VAL A 38 -7.70 9.16 -14.53
CA VAL A 38 -7.05 8.03 -13.86
C VAL A 38 -6.17 7.22 -14.81
N LEU A 39 -6.63 7.01 -16.04
CA LEU A 39 -5.95 6.24 -17.07
C LEU A 39 -5.29 7.14 -18.12
N ASP A 40 -4.16 6.72 -18.66
CA ASP A 40 -3.54 7.34 -19.82
C ASP A 40 -4.14 6.82 -21.14
N ASP A 41 -3.60 7.31 -22.26
CA ASP A 41 -4.10 6.97 -23.60
C ASP A 41 -3.96 5.47 -23.95
N ASN A 42 -3.17 4.71 -23.19
CA ASN A 42 -3.01 3.27 -23.35
C ASN A 42 -3.95 2.46 -22.45
N GLY A 43 -4.80 3.13 -21.67
CA GLY A 43 -5.67 2.47 -20.69
C GLY A 43 -4.94 2.01 -19.42
N GLU A 44 -3.75 2.54 -19.16
CA GLU A 44 -2.92 2.19 -18.00
C GLU A 44 -2.95 3.31 -16.94
N LEU A 45 -2.62 3.02 -15.68
CA LEU A 45 -2.64 4.03 -14.60
C LEU A 45 -1.69 5.21 -14.90
N LYS A 46 -2.18 6.44 -14.78
CA LYS A 46 -1.31 7.63 -14.85
C LYS A 46 -0.31 7.64 -13.69
N ALA A 47 0.86 8.21 -13.94
CA ALA A 47 1.96 8.28 -12.96
C ALA A 47 1.53 8.89 -11.61
N GLN A 48 0.74 9.96 -11.63
CA GLN A 48 0.25 10.63 -10.41
C GLN A 48 -0.76 9.80 -9.60
N ILE A 49 -1.37 8.78 -10.20
CA ILE A 49 -2.34 7.89 -9.56
C ILE A 49 -1.62 6.77 -8.79
N ILE A 50 -0.50 6.30 -9.33
CA ILE A 50 0.35 5.31 -8.65
C ILE A 50 0.91 5.91 -7.35
N GLY A 51 1.51 7.10 -7.44
CA GLY A 51 2.04 7.83 -6.31
C GLY A 51 2.98 8.96 -6.75
N GLN A 52 3.22 9.92 -5.85
CA GLN A 52 4.21 10.97 -6.11
C GLN A 52 5.63 10.38 -6.17
N GLU A 53 6.56 11.07 -6.82
CA GLU A 53 7.95 10.58 -6.98
C GLU A 53 8.63 10.20 -5.67
N ASN A 54 8.39 10.96 -4.61
CA ASN A 54 8.97 10.72 -3.28
C ASN A 54 8.25 9.61 -2.50
N GLN A 55 7.10 9.11 -2.98
CA GLN A 55 6.34 8.03 -2.34
C GLN A 55 6.67 6.65 -2.92
N LEU A 56 7.34 6.57 -4.08
CA LEU A 56 7.79 5.30 -4.65
C LEU A 56 8.73 4.47 -3.75
N PRO A 57 9.64 5.04 -2.93
CA PRO A 57 10.51 4.27 -2.03
C PRO A 57 9.75 3.42 -1.00
N ASP A 58 8.57 3.91 -0.60
CA ASP A 58 7.72 3.34 0.44
C ASP A 58 6.25 3.59 0.08
N LEU A 59 5.74 2.80 -0.87
CA LEU A 59 4.40 3.01 -1.37
C LEU A 59 3.39 2.34 -0.43
N SER A 60 2.66 3.16 0.33
CA SER A 60 1.57 2.72 1.21
C SER A 60 0.44 2.01 0.46
N THR A 61 0.04 0.86 0.93
CA THR A 61 -1.05 0.04 0.40
C THR A 61 -1.82 -0.60 1.55
N SER A 62 -2.87 -1.34 1.25
CA SER A 62 -3.62 -2.11 2.24
C SER A 62 -3.98 -3.49 1.70
N LEU A 63 -3.97 -4.48 2.57
CA LEU A 63 -4.33 -5.86 2.21
C LEU A 63 -5.83 -5.96 1.93
N TYR A 64 -6.16 -6.24 0.68
CA TYR A 64 -7.54 -6.32 0.23
C TYR A 64 -8.20 -7.62 0.66
N GLY A 65 -9.46 -7.54 1.09
CA GLY A 65 -10.22 -8.64 1.68
C GLY A 65 -10.61 -8.33 3.12
N ILE A 66 -9.65 -7.84 3.91
CA ILE A 66 -9.91 -7.27 5.24
C ILE A 66 -10.10 -5.75 5.12
N TYR A 67 -9.19 -5.07 4.42
CA TYR A 67 -9.44 -3.72 3.93
C TYR A 67 -10.35 -3.80 2.70
N LYS A 68 -11.51 -3.15 2.76
CA LYS A 68 -12.56 -3.24 1.74
C LYS A 68 -12.78 -1.91 1.02
N GLU A 69 -13.61 -1.94 -0.01
CA GLU A 69 -13.90 -0.77 -0.83
C GLU A 69 -14.54 0.36 -0.02
N GLU A 70 -15.46 0.04 0.88
CA GLU A 70 -16.10 0.99 1.78
C GLU A 70 -15.11 1.72 2.72
N HIS A 71 -13.97 1.10 3.02
CA HIS A 71 -12.95 1.67 3.91
C HIS A 71 -12.11 2.76 3.23
N ILE A 72 -12.10 2.82 1.89
CA ILE A 72 -11.26 3.74 1.11
C ILE A 72 -11.61 5.21 1.40
N LYS A 73 -12.89 5.47 1.66
CA LYS A 73 -13.42 6.83 1.82
C LYS A 73 -12.96 7.51 3.10
N TYR A 74 -12.53 6.74 4.10
CA TYR A 74 -12.08 7.28 5.38
C TYR A 74 -10.72 7.96 5.25
N VAL A 75 -10.63 9.21 5.70
CA VAL A 75 -9.42 10.02 5.72
C VAL A 75 -9.08 10.34 7.16
N ILE A 76 -7.99 9.77 7.66
CA ILE A 76 -7.43 10.11 8.96
C ILE A 76 -6.78 11.49 8.88
N ILE A 77 -7.06 12.35 9.85
CA ILE A 77 -6.44 13.68 9.99
C ILE A 77 -5.49 13.78 11.18
N ASN A 78 -5.70 12.97 12.21
CA ASN A 78 -4.82 12.95 13.37
C ASN A 78 -3.55 12.13 13.08
N SER A 79 -2.39 12.78 13.24
CA SER A 79 -1.07 12.21 12.91
C SER A 79 -0.73 10.97 13.73
N PHE A 80 -1.25 10.84 14.95
CA PHE A 80 -1.05 9.64 15.78
C PHE A 80 -1.46 8.36 15.04
N TYR A 81 -2.57 8.41 14.30
CA TYR A 81 -3.08 7.26 13.55
C TYR A 81 -2.32 7.00 12.24
N LEU A 82 -1.43 7.92 11.84
CA LEU A 82 -0.54 7.77 10.68
C LEU A 82 0.84 7.20 11.07
N ASP A 83 1.16 7.16 12.36
CA ASP A 83 2.41 6.61 12.85
C ASP A 83 2.43 5.07 12.80
N ASN A 84 3.63 4.51 12.61
CA ASN A 84 3.86 3.07 12.66
C ASN A 84 3.44 2.48 14.01
N TRP A 85 2.71 1.38 13.96
CA TRP A 85 2.35 0.61 15.14
C TRP A 85 3.56 -0.20 15.62
N LYS A 86 3.91 -0.04 16.91
CA LYS A 86 5.15 -0.59 17.49
C LYS A 86 5.01 -1.98 18.13
N GLY A 87 3.92 -2.69 17.86
CA GLY A 87 3.74 -4.07 18.31
C GLY A 87 3.25 -4.25 19.75
N ASP A 88 3.75 -3.48 20.73
CA ASP A 88 3.86 -4.07 22.08
C ASP A 88 3.39 -3.23 23.29
N GLU A 89 2.75 -2.05 23.17
CA GLU A 89 2.59 -1.19 24.38
C GLU A 89 1.15 -0.81 24.77
N THR A 90 0.23 -0.71 23.83
CA THR A 90 -1.22 -0.57 24.09
C THR A 90 -1.88 -0.75 22.75
N ILE A 91 -2.82 -1.69 22.62
CA ILE A 91 -3.89 -1.48 21.63
C ILE A 91 -4.47 -0.13 22.00
N PRO A 92 -4.51 0.85 21.10
CA PRO A 92 -5.19 2.10 21.38
C PRO A 92 -6.63 1.72 21.73
N ASN A 93 -6.94 1.67 23.03
CA ASN A 93 -8.31 1.51 23.52
C ASN A 93 -9.14 2.76 23.19
N GLU A 94 -8.50 3.77 22.59
CA GLU A 94 -9.13 4.95 22.04
C GLU A 94 -9.65 4.59 20.65
N LEU A 95 -10.96 4.35 20.59
CA LEU A 95 -11.71 4.47 19.35
C LEU A 95 -11.30 5.77 18.66
N ILE A 96 -11.03 5.71 17.35
CA ILE A 96 -10.85 6.92 16.55
C ILE A 96 -12.09 7.80 16.75
N ASN A 97 -11.91 9.01 17.28
CA ASN A 97 -13.01 9.93 17.51
C ASN A 97 -13.54 10.44 16.16
N ASN A 98 -14.78 10.92 16.14
CA ASN A 98 -15.36 11.49 14.90
C ASN A 98 -14.58 12.70 14.37
N ASP A 99 -13.78 13.36 15.22
CA ASP A 99 -12.94 14.49 14.86
C ASP A 99 -11.53 14.07 14.37
N ASP A 100 -11.20 12.77 14.42
CA ASP A 100 -9.91 12.23 13.97
C ASP A 100 -9.93 11.79 12.50
N PHE A 101 -11.11 11.79 11.87
CA PHE A 101 -11.28 11.43 10.46
C PHE A 101 -12.43 12.18 9.78
N PHE A 102 -12.43 12.16 8.46
CA PHE A 102 -13.59 12.55 7.65
C PHE A 102 -13.77 11.60 6.47
N ILE A 103 -14.88 11.76 5.74
CA ILE A 103 -15.21 10.93 4.58
C ILE A 103 -15.05 11.72 3.30
N LYS A 104 -14.40 11.08 2.33
CA LYS A 104 -14.11 11.65 1.03
C LYS A 104 -14.67 10.74 -0.07
N GLU A 105 -15.84 11.09 -0.59
CA GLU A 105 -16.62 10.27 -1.52
C GLU A 105 -15.95 10.12 -2.89
N GLU A 106 -15.13 11.10 -3.29
CA GLU A 106 -14.37 11.09 -4.55
C GLU A 106 -13.10 10.23 -4.51
N ARG A 107 -12.90 9.44 -3.45
CA ARG A 107 -11.79 8.47 -3.39
C ARG A 107 -12.14 7.19 -4.14
N SER A 108 -11.16 6.73 -4.89
CA SER A 108 -11.18 5.44 -5.58
C SER A 108 -9.87 4.72 -5.31
N PHE A 109 -9.62 3.60 -5.98
CA PHE A 109 -8.43 2.78 -5.74
C PHE A 109 -7.98 2.06 -7.00
N TRP A 110 -6.70 1.68 -6.99
CA TRP A 110 -6.19 0.64 -7.85
C TRP A 110 -5.79 -0.55 -7.00
N SER A 111 -5.77 -1.72 -7.62
CA SER A 111 -5.46 -3.01 -7.01
C SER A 111 -4.34 -3.71 -7.76
N THR A 112 -3.63 -4.60 -7.08
CA THR A 112 -2.54 -5.40 -7.66
C THR A 112 -2.43 -6.73 -6.92
N ALA A 113 -2.12 -7.81 -7.64
CA ALA A 113 -1.84 -9.10 -7.03
C ALA A 113 -0.45 -9.08 -6.39
N ILE A 114 -0.32 -9.56 -5.16
CA ILE A 114 0.96 -9.58 -4.45
C ILE A 114 1.97 -10.44 -5.22
N LEU A 115 1.56 -11.56 -5.82
CA LEU A 115 2.43 -12.40 -6.66
C LEU A 115 3.09 -11.69 -7.84
N LEU A 116 2.49 -10.61 -8.34
CA LEU A 116 3.03 -9.85 -9.46
C LEU A 116 4.07 -8.81 -9.03
N LEU A 117 4.17 -8.54 -7.73
CA LEU A 117 5.07 -7.54 -7.16
C LEU A 117 6.11 -8.16 -6.23
N HIS A 118 5.68 -8.98 -5.27
CA HIS A 118 6.52 -9.48 -4.19
C HIS A 118 7.67 -10.35 -4.72
N ASN A 119 8.90 -10.01 -4.32
CA ASN A 119 10.14 -10.65 -4.75
C ASN A 119 10.40 -10.60 -6.26
N ILE A 120 9.75 -9.71 -7.00
CA ILE A 120 9.98 -9.52 -8.43
C ILE A 120 11.05 -8.45 -8.64
N ASP A 121 11.97 -8.74 -9.56
CA ASP A 121 13.04 -7.82 -9.93
C ASP A 121 12.59 -6.82 -10.99
N VAL A 122 12.90 -5.54 -10.74
CA VAL A 122 12.93 -4.51 -11.78
C VAL A 122 14.26 -4.62 -12.51
N LYS A 123 14.21 -4.64 -13.85
CA LYS A 123 15.38 -4.79 -14.70
C LYS A 123 15.59 -3.58 -15.61
N ILE A 124 16.84 -3.14 -15.76
CA ILE A 124 17.27 -2.19 -16.79
C ILE A 124 18.28 -2.90 -17.68
N ASN A 125 18.06 -2.89 -19.00
CA ASN A 125 18.93 -3.56 -19.98
C ASN A 125 19.20 -5.05 -19.64
N GLY A 126 18.23 -5.73 -19.05
CA GLY A 126 18.33 -7.14 -18.63
C GLY A 126 18.96 -7.38 -17.26
N GLU A 127 19.58 -6.36 -16.65
CA GLU A 127 20.18 -6.45 -15.31
C GLU A 127 19.16 -6.12 -14.22
N ALA A 128 19.08 -6.96 -13.19
CA ALA A 128 18.23 -6.72 -12.02
C ALA A 128 18.87 -5.63 -11.13
N ILE A 129 18.16 -4.51 -10.94
CA ILE A 129 18.67 -3.35 -10.21
C ILE A 129 18.00 -3.18 -8.84
N ALA A 130 16.76 -3.62 -8.73
CA ALA A 130 15.98 -3.54 -7.51
C ALA A 130 15.00 -4.71 -7.44
N ARG A 131 14.67 -5.11 -6.22
CA ARG A 131 13.61 -6.08 -5.93
C ARG A 131 12.48 -5.37 -5.20
N CYS A 132 11.25 -5.61 -5.63
CA CYS A 132 10.07 -5.18 -4.89
C CYS A 132 9.80 -6.16 -3.75
N GLU A 133 9.61 -5.62 -2.55
CA GLU A 133 9.24 -6.38 -1.37
C GLU A 133 7.97 -5.79 -0.76
N VAL A 134 7.05 -6.68 -0.40
CA VAL A 134 5.76 -6.34 0.21
C VAL A 134 5.89 -6.63 1.68
N ASN A 135 5.85 -5.60 2.51
CA ASN A 135 6.08 -5.71 3.95
C ASN A 135 4.83 -5.30 4.72
N HIS A 136 4.44 -6.11 5.70
CA HIS A 136 3.41 -5.72 6.66
C HIS A 136 3.97 -4.59 7.54
N SER A 137 3.41 -3.39 7.40
CA SER A 137 3.88 -2.18 8.06
C SER A 137 2.70 -1.49 8.75
N PRO A 138 2.06 -2.13 9.75
CA PRO A 138 0.85 -1.63 10.36
C PRO A 138 1.04 -0.21 10.91
N ILE A 139 0.03 0.63 10.72
CA ILE A 139 -0.08 1.95 11.36
C ILE A 139 -1.23 1.95 12.34
N ASN A 140 -1.22 2.88 13.29
CA ASN A 140 -2.22 2.95 14.36
C ASN A 140 -3.68 3.05 13.85
N GLY A 141 -3.91 3.66 12.68
CA GLY A 141 -5.23 3.75 12.05
C GLY A 141 -5.54 2.68 10.98
N ASN A 142 -4.59 1.82 10.65
CA ASN A 142 -4.75 0.75 9.67
C ASN A 142 -3.72 -0.36 9.91
N TYR A 143 -4.12 -1.36 10.69
CA TYR A 143 -3.35 -2.56 10.96
C TYR A 143 -3.05 -3.35 9.69
N TRP A 144 -3.93 -3.29 8.69
CA TRP A 144 -3.75 -3.97 7.39
C TRP A 144 -2.97 -3.13 6.39
N HIS A 145 -2.20 -2.14 6.86
CA HIS A 145 -1.30 -1.34 6.04
C HIS A 145 -0.07 -2.17 5.62
N PHE A 146 0.27 -2.07 4.34
CA PHE A 146 1.43 -2.72 3.75
C PHE A 146 2.25 -1.71 2.96
N SER A 147 3.57 -1.87 3.01
CA SER A 147 4.51 -1.06 2.26
C SER A 147 5.05 -1.85 1.07
N LEU A 148 5.02 -1.24 -0.13
CA LEU A 148 5.87 -1.69 -1.23
C LEU A 148 7.22 -1.00 -1.10
N ASN A 149 8.26 -1.78 -0.80
CA ASN A 149 9.61 -1.31 -0.63
C ASN A 149 10.53 -1.85 -1.73
N TRP A 150 11.57 -1.09 -2.03
CA TRP A 150 12.51 -1.41 -3.10
C TRP A 150 13.89 -1.68 -2.50
N TYR A 151 14.30 -2.94 -2.53
CA TYR A 151 15.67 -3.32 -2.17
C TYR A 151 16.59 -3.08 -3.36
N MET A 152 17.54 -2.17 -3.20
CA MET A 152 18.47 -1.77 -4.24
C MET A 152 19.71 -2.67 -4.22
N TYR A 153 19.95 -3.45 -5.28
CA TYR A 153 21.03 -4.46 -5.29
C TYR A 153 22.41 -3.84 -5.22
N LYS A 154 22.65 -2.77 -5.99
CA LYS A 154 23.96 -2.11 -6.05
C LYS A 154 24.34 -1.48 -4.73
N GLU A 155 23.38 -0.81 -4.07
CA GLU A 155 23.56 -0.13 -2.80
C GLU A 155 23.39 -1.06 -1.58
N ARG A 156 22.85 -2.26 -1.78
CA ARG A 156 22.55 -3.27 -0.75
C ARG A 156 21.67 -2.75 0.39
N LYS A 157 20.76 -1.84 0.09
CA LYS A 157 19.84 -1.21 1.07
C LYS A 157 18.47 -0.95 0.46
N TYR A 158 17.47 -0.82 1.33
CA TYR A 158 16.15 -0.36 0.92
C TYR A 158 16.17 1.13 0.58
N TRP A 159 15.43 1.50 -0.46
CA TRP A 159 15.32 2.88 -0.91
C TRP A 159 14.87 3.84 0.21
N HIS A 160 13.85 3.47 0.99
CA HIS A 160 13.29 4.35 2.02
C HIS A 160 14.21 4.65 3.22
N LYS A 161 15.30 3.89 3.43
CA LYS A 161 16.14 4.04 4.64
C LYS A 161 17.13 5.20 4.57
N ASP A 162 17.50 5.64 3.37
CA ASP A 162 18.60 6.59 3.17
C ASP A 162 18.50 7.25 1.78
N TYR A 163 17.40 7.97 1.57
CA TYR A 163 17.01 8.52 0.26
C TYR A 163 18.12 9.38 -0.37
N ASP A 164 18.87 10.12 0.44
CA ASP A 164 19.89 11.06 0.01
C ASP A 164 21.19 10.39 -0.45
N ASN A 165 21.48 9.16 0.00
CA ASN A 165 22.71 8.43 -0.33
C ASN A 165 22.48 7.23 -1.27
N ILE A 166 21.33 7.11 -1.92
CA ILE A 166 21.10 6.05 -2.93
C ILE A 166 21.25 6.67 -4.30
N SER A 167 22.14 6.11 -5.13
CA SER A 167 22.36 6.59 -6.49
C SER A 167 21.19 6.24 -7.41
N ILE A 168 20.15 7.06 -7.41
CA ILE A 168 18.92 6.80 -8.14
C ILE A 168 18.84 7.64 -9.41
N THR A 169 18.73 6.95 -10.53
CA THR A 169 18.57 7.60 -11.83
C THR A 169 17.09 7.82 -12.16
N LYS A 170 16.80 8.81 -13.02
CA LYS A 170 15.46 9.01 -13.60
C LYS A 170 14.92 7.74 -14.27
N ILE A 171 15.81 6.93 -14.85
CA ILE A 171 15.47 5.67 -15.51
C ILE A 171 14.94 4.66 -14.48
N LEU A 172 15.63 4.49 -13.34
CA LEU A 172 15.18 3.59 -12.26
C LEU A 172 13.80 3.97 -11.72
N LYS A 173 13.59 5.27 -11.42
CA LYS A 173 12.27 5.75 -10.95
C LYS A 173 11.16 5.44 -11.95
N LYS A 174 11.46 5.64 -13.25
CA LYS A 174 10.55 5.32 -14.34
C LYS A 174 10.29 3.81 -14.40
N SER A 175 11.31 2.97 -14.39
CA SER A 175 11.18 1.50 -14.46
C SER A 175 10.34 0.94 -13.30
N ILE A 176 10.54 1.43 -12.07
CA ILE A 176 9.72 1.04 -10.91
C ILE A 176 8.25 1.43 -11.11
N ARG A 177 8.01 2.64 -11.60
CA ARG A 177 6.64 3.12 -11.85
C ARG A 177 5.97 2.33 -12.96
N ASP A 178 6.66 2.12 -14.08
CA ASP A 178 6.16 1.34 -15.21
C ASP A 178 5.86 -0.10 -14.76
N PHE A 179 6.68 -0.67 -13.88
CA PHE A 179 6.43 -1.96 -13.28
C PHE A 179 5.13 -2.01 -12.46
N ILE A 180 4.88 -1.03 -11.58
CA ILE A 180 3.60 -0.97 -10.85
C ILE A 180 2.44 -0.76 -11.82
N LYS A 181 2.62 0.13 -12.81
CA LYS A 181 1.61 0.46 -13.81
C LYS A 181 1.11 -0.76 -14.57
N ILE A 182 2.03 -1.63 -15.00
CA ILE A 182 1.71 -2.86 -15.76
C ILE A 182 0.99 -3.90 -14.87
N ASN A 183 1.28 -3.92 -13.58
CA ASN A 183 0.79 -4.94 -12.65
C ASN A 183 -0.42 -4.47 -11.80
N SER A 184 -0.96 -3.28 -12.07
CA SER A 184 -2.07 -2.70 -11.32
C SER A 184 -3.29 -2.41 -12.20
N ASN A 185 -4.49 -2.55 -11.63
CA ASN A 185 -5.77 -2.35 -12.30
C ASN A 185 -6.71 -1.45 -11.48
N ILE A 186 -7.70 -0.80 -12.11
CA ILE A 186 -8.76 -0.03 -11.42
C ILE A 186 -9.98 -0.91 -11.09
N SER A 187 -9.84 -2.23 -11.18
CA SER A 187 -10.92 -3.16 -10.86
C SER A 187 -10.82 -3.68 -9.44
N THR A 188 -11.98 -4.01 -8.88
CA THR A 188 -12.10 -4.80 -7.66
C THR A 188 -11.58 -6.22 -7.94
N PRO A 189 -10.55 -6.70 -7.21
CA PRO A 189 -10.08 -8.07 -7.40
C PRO A 189 -11.15 -9.10 -7.08
N LEU A 190 -11.17 -10.21 -7.83
CA LEU A 190 -12.08 -11.33 -7.60
C LEU A 190 -11.48 -12.30 -6.58
N ASN A 191 -12.34 -12.94 -5.77
CA ASN A 191 -11.97 -13.99 -4.82
C ASN A 191 -10.93 -13.55 -3.76
N THR A 192 -11.36 -12.72 -2.81
CA THR A 192 -10.47 -11.99 -1.88
C THR A 192 -10.70 -12.33 -0.42
N VAL A 193 -11.33 -13.48 -0.17
CA VAL A 193 -11.55 -13.97 1.19
C VAL A 193 -10.22 -14.37 1.80
N ILE A 194 -9.86 -13.69 2.88
CA ILE A 194 -8.73 -14.06 3.73
C ILE A 194 -9.32 -14.79 4.93
N GLU A 195 -8.93 -16.05 5.12
CA GLU A 195 -9.40 -16.84 6.26
C GLU A 195 -8.99 -16.18 7.58
N GLU A 196 -9.91 -16.09 8.53
CA GLU A 196 -9.63 -15.46 9.82
C GLU A 196 -8.47 -16.14 10.57
N SER A 197 -8.31 -17.44 10.39
CA SER A 197 -7.20 -18.24 10.94
C SER A 197 -5.81 -17.71 10.55
N ILE A 198 -5.70 -16.95 9.46
CA ILE A 198 -4.45 -16.37 8.98
C ILE A 198 -4.03 -15.18 9.84
N TYR A 199 -4.98 -14.38 10.31
CA TYR A 199 -4.72 -13.07 10.90
C TYR A 199 -5.33 -12.85 12.30
N LYS A 200 -6.13 -13.80 12.79
CA LYS A 200 -6.66 -13.83 14.15
C LYS A 200 -6.10 -15.00 14.97
N ILE A 201 -6.09 -14.83 16.29
CA ILE A 201 -5.80 -15.84 17.32
C ILE A 201 -7.07 -16.59 17.69
#